data_AF-A0A3M1YU49-F1
#
_entry.id   AF-A0A3M1YU49-F1
#
_cell.length_a   1.000
_cell.length_b   1.000
_cell.length_c   1.000
_cell.angle_alpha   90.00
_cell.angle_beta   90.00
_cell.angle_gamma   90.00
#
_symmetry.space_group_name_H-M   'P 1'
#
loop_
_entity.id
_entity.type
_entity.pdbx_description
1 polymer ?
#
loop_
_entity_poly.entity_id
_entity_poly.type
_entity_poly.pdbx_seq_one_letter_code
_entity_poly.pdbx_strand_id
1 'polypeptide(L)'
;GANPMEVIENVKKKIEEISPGLPSKKLADGTVSKVTIVPFYDRTELIKETLGTLESALTHEILISILVVIVLVLNLRASMLISSLLPIGVLMTFIVMKYFGVDANIVALSGIAIAIGVMVDVGVVFTENIIRHLEMPENKEVKGKKMLEVIYNATSEVGSAVITALMTTVVSFLPVFALQAAEGKLFKPLAFTKTFALVSALLIGILFIPSLAHILFSIRFDKRKIKLGFNFVLLISGLFLSFYYQTFTPVFLILYAINNLTEHYWKNEKTPTLINTIITIIAVVYFLTHEWMPLGVENSFFVNLVFVLLIVGVVLGILMTVVHFYEPILKWCLANKWKFLSIPLLITFLGILIWQGTDKLFGFTPSFVKETKAWEKLSEWFPGVGKEFMPALDEGSFLLMPTTMPHSGIEENLEVIRYVDQSVTSIPEVDITVGKWGRVNSALDPAPISMFENIINYLPEYKVDENG
;
A
#
# COMPACT_ATOMS: atom_id res chain seq x y z
N GLY A 1 3.82 25.61 1.23
CA GLY A 1 4.66 26.23 2.27
C GLY A 1 3.98 26.04 3.60
N ALA A 2 2.77 26.57 3.76
CA ALA A 2 1.85 26.15 4.82
C ALA A 2 1.18 24.81 4.48
N ASN A 3 0.71 24.11 5.51
CA ASN A 3 -0.09 22.89 5.39
C ASN A 3 -1.52 23.26 4.91
N PRO A 4 -1.98 22.78 3.74
CA PRO A 4 -3.31 23.10 3.23
C PRO A 4 -4.44 22.69 4.18
N MET A 5 -4.33 21.53 4.84
CA MET A 5 -5.36 21.03 5.76
C MET A 5 -5.54 21.98 6.94
N GLU A 6 -4.43 22.36 7.60
CA GLU A 6 -4.45 23.27 8.74
C GLU A 6 -5.03 24.65 8.37
N VAL A 7 -4.72 25.17 7.17
CA VAL A 7 -5.26 26.44 6.70
C VAL A 7 -6.78 26.33 6.47
N ILE A 8 -7.25 25.27 5.82
CA ILE A 8 -8.67 25.08 5.54
C ILE A 8 -9.47 24.91 6.83
N GLU A 9 -8.98 24.12 7.79
CA GLU A 9 -9.62 23.95 9.11
C GLU A 9 -9.73 25.28 9.87
N ASN A 10 -8.67 26.08 9.86
CA ASN A 10 -8.69 27.41 10.46
C ASN A 10 -9.70 28.34 9.78
N VAL A 11 -9.85 28.27 8.44
CA VAL A 11 -10.85 29.03 7.68
C VAL A 11 -12.26 28.56 8.03
N LYS A 12 -12.52 27.26 8.07
CA LYS A 12 -13.83 26.68 8.47
C LYS A 12 -14.23 27.12 9.87
N LYS A 13 -13.32 26.99 10.83
CA LYS A 13 -13.52 27.48 12.20
C LYS A 13 -13.83 28.98 12.23
N LYS A 14 -13.12 29.78 11.42
CA LYS A 14 -13.38 31.22 11.35
C LYS A 14 -14.73 31.55 10.74
N ILE A 15 -15.18 30.78 9.75
CA ILE A 15 -16.52 30.91 9.14
C ILE A 15 -17.60 30.63 10.20
N GLU A 16 -17.43 29.59 11.01
CA GLU A 16 -18.35 29.29 12.12
C GLU A 16 -18.42 30.43 13.14
N GLU A 17 -17.27 31.02 13.51
CA GLU A 17 -17.20 32.15 14.44
C GLU A 17 -17.97 33.40 13.93
N ILE A 18 -17.91 33.69 12.62
CA ILE A 18 -18.57 34.88 12.03
C ILE A 18 -20.02 34.62 11.61
N SER A 19 -20.40 33.35 11.42
CA SER A 19 -21.72 32.95 10.92
C SER A 19 -22.90 33.53 11.73
N PRO A 20 -22.86 33.63 13.08
CA PRO A 20 -23.89 34.31 13.87
C PRO A 20 -24.07 35.80 13.52
N GLY A 21 -23.00 36.48 13.12
CA GLY A 21 -22.99 37.90 12.78
C GLY A 21 -23.42 38.22 11.34
N LEU A 22 -23.71 37.21 10.51
CA LEU A 22 -24.14 37.43 9.13
C LEU A 22 -25.53 38.11 9.07
N PRO A 23 -25.75 39.02 8.09
CA PRO A 23 -27.01 39.73 7.96
C PRO A 23 -28.22 38.80 7.90
N SER A 24 -29.27 39.15 8.63
CA SER A 24 -30.56 38.45 8.60
C SER A 24 -31.72 39.43 8.42
N LYS A 25 -32.74 39.01 7.68
CA LYS A 25 -33.95 39.79 7.39
C LYS A 25 -35.17 38.91 7.58
N LYS A 26 -36.17 39.41 8.31
CA LYS A 26 -37.48 38.78 8.41
C LYS A 26 -38.31 39.14 7.16
N LEU A 27 -38.75 38.13 6.43
CA LEU A 27 -39.60 38.27 5.23
C LEU A 27 -41.07 38.48 5.63
N ALA A 28 -41.89 38.91 4.67
CA ALA A 28 -43.30 39.27 4.89
C ALA A 28 -44.17 38.08 5.33
N ASP A 29 -43.74 36.85 5.01
CA ASP A 29 -44.34 35.58 5.43
C ASP A 29 -43.94 35.14 6.85
N GLY A 30 -43.08 35.91 7.53
CA GLY A 30 -42.58 35.62 8.87
C GLY A 30 -41.31 34.78 8.92
N THR A 31 -40.81 34.28 7.77
CA THR A 31 -39.56 33.52 7.70
C THR A 31 -38.35 34.44 7.86
N VAL A 32 -37.23 33.91 8.38
CA VAL A 32 -35.98 34.67 8.54
C VAL A 32 -35.01 34.23 7.45
N SER A 33 -34.73 35.11 6.50
CA SER A 33 -33.69 34.92 5.49
C SER A 33 -32.36 35.39 6.06
N LYS A 34 -31.40 34.47 6.19
CA LYS A 34 -30.05 34.77 6.67
C LYS A 34 -29.04 34.51 5.56
N VAL A 35 -28.06 35.40 5.43
CA VAL A 35 -26.93 35.18 4.53
C VAL A 35 -26.14 33.96 5.01
N THR A 36 -25.86 33.04 4.09
CA THR A 36 -25.07 31.82 4.34
C THR A 36 -23.84 31.82 3.46
N ILE A 37 -22.77 31.19 3.95
CA ILE A 37 -21.55 30.93 3.17
C ILE A 37 -21.64 29.47 2.75
N VAL A 38 -21.77 29.23 1.45
CA VAL A 38 -21.79 27.87 0.87
C VAL A 38 -20.43 27.67 0.19
N PRO A 39 -19.58 26.74 0.69
CA PRO A 39 -18.33 26.43 0.01
C PRO A 39 -18.63 25.72 -1.30
N PHE A 40 -17.97 26.13 -2.39
CA PHE A 40 -18.10 25.49 -3.70
C PHE A 40 -16.87 24.64 -4.06
N TYR A 41 -15.81 24.67 -3.27
CA TYR A 41 -14.62 23.86 -3.49
C TYR A 41 -13.88 23.68 -2.16
N ASP A 42 -13.68 22.44 -1.75
CA ASP A 42 -13.08 22.10 -0.47
C ASP A 42 -12.06 20.96 -0.62
N ARG A 43 -10.78 21.31 -0.56
CA ARG A 43 -9.69 20.34 -0.69
C ARG A 43 -9.52 19.42 0.53
N THR A 44 -10.24 19.66 1.64
CA THR A 44 -10.17 18.76 2.79
C THR A 44 -10.62 17.35 2.41
N GLU A 45 -11.64 17.20 1.58
CA GLU A 45 -12.20 15.92 1.15
C GLU A 45 -11.15 15.07 0.43
N LEU A 46 -10.56 15.61 -0.63
CA LEU A 46 -9.47 14.94 -1.36
C LEU A 46 -8.29 14.57 -0.45
N ILE A 47 -7.86 15.45 0.46
CA ILE A 47 -6.74 15.15 1.38
C ILE A 47 -7.12 14.00 2.33
N LYS A 48 -8.36 13.98 2.81
CA LYS A 48 -8.89 12.96 3.70
C LYS A 48 -9.02 11.60 3.02
N GLU A 49 -9.67 11.55 1.87
CA GLU A 49 -9.82 10.33 1.05
C GLU A 49 -8.47 9.74 0.66
N THR A 50 -7.52 10.59 0.26
CA THR A 50 -6.17 10.14 -0.12
C THR A 50 -5.39 9.60 1.07
N LEU A 51 -5.49 10.22 2.25
CA LEU A 51 -4.89 9.69 3.48
C LEU A 51 -5.55 8.39 3.93
N GLY A 52 -6.89 8.30 3.87
CA GLY A 52 -7.66 7.11 4.21
C GLY A 52 -7.33 5.92 3.30
N THR A 53 -7.25 6.17 1.99
CA THR A 53 -6.84 5.15 1.00
C THR A 53 -5.44 4.62 1.29
N LEU A 54 -4.50 5.50 1.64
CA LEU A 54 -3.13 5.10 1.97
C LEU A 54 -3.04 4.36 3.29
N GLU A 55 -3.76 4.82 4.32
CA GLU A 55 -3.81 4.14 5.63
C GLU A 55 -4.36 2.73 5.48
N SER A 56 -5.45 2.59 4.73
CA SER A 56 -6.08 1.32 4.39
C SER A 56 -5.10 0.42 3.64
N ALA A 57 -4.51 0.92 2.54
CA ALA A 57 -3.54 0.17 1.74
C ALA A 57 -2.31 -0.29 2.53
N LEU A 58 -1.73 0.56 3.38
CA LEU A 58 -0.60 0.20 4.24
C LEU A 58 -1.02 -0.85 5.28
N THR A 59 -2.22 -0.74 5.83
CA THR A 59 -2.76 -1.72 6.79
C THR A 59 -2.97 -3.08 6.12
N HIS A 60 -3.56 -3.11 4.90
CA HIS A 60 -3.70 -4.33 4.11
C HIS A 60 -2.35 -4.93 3.76
N GLU A 61 -1.37 -4.12 3.36
CA GLU A 61 -0.04 -4.60 3.01
C GLU A 61 0.69 -5.24 4.21
N ILE A 62 0.64 -4.60 5.38
CA ILE A 62 1.20 -5.16 6.62
C ILE A 62 0.51 -6.49 6.95
N LEU A 63 -0.82 -6.53 6.86
CA LEU A 63 -1.60 -7.73 7.16
C LEU A 63 -1.27 -8.90 6.21
N ILE A 64 -1.25 -8.64 4.90
CA ILE A 64 -0.92 -9.63 3.87
C ILE A 64 0.53 -10.11 4.06
N SER A 65 1.45 -9.20 4.38
CA SER A 65 2.84 -9.54 4.67
C SER A 65 2.96 -10.49 5.86
N ILE A 66 2.23 -10.21 6.95
CA ILE A 66 2.17 -11.08 8.13
C ILE A 66 1.61 -12.46 7.76
N LEU A 67 0.56 -12.52 6.94
CA LEU A 67 -0.03 -13.77 6.44
C LEU A 67 1.01 -14.62 5.71
N VAL A 68 1.67 -14.03 4.70
CA VAL A 68 2.65 -14.74 3.86
C VAL A 68 3.79 -15.27 4.73
N VAL A 69 4.27 -14.48 5.69
CA VAL A 69 5.31 -14.89 6.64
C VAL A 69 4.85 -16.05 7.53
N ILE A 70 3.62 -16.04 8.04
CA ILE A 70 3.08 -17.15 8.85
C ILE A 70 3.05 -18.45 8.05
N VAL A 71 2.58 -18.38 6.80
CA VAL A 71 2.46 -19.55 5.95
C VAL A 71 3.81 -20.10 5.52
N LEU A 72 4.75 -19.23 5.15
CA LEU A 72 6.05 -19.65 4.64
C LEU A 72 6.94 -20.25 5.74
N VAL A 73 6.96 -19.63 6.92
CA VAL A 73 7.90 -20.00 7.99
C VAL A 73 7.37 -21.17 8.83
N LEU A 74 6.05 -21.42 8.83
CA LEU A 74 5.38 -22.51 9.56
C LEU A 74 5.69 -22.56 11.08
N ASN A 75 6.23 -21.47 11.64
CA ASN A 75 6.59 -21.35 13.05
C ASN A 75 6.07 -20.02 13.60
N LEU A 76 5.02 -20.07 14.41
CA LEU A 76 4.35 -18.88 14.95
C LEU A 76 5.31 -17.94 15.70
N ARG A 77 6.34 -18.47 16.38
CA ARG A 77 7.32 -17.63 17.10
C ARG A 77 8.17 -16.82 16.12
N ALA A 78 8.65 -17.47 15.07
CA ALA A 78 9.41 -16.82 14.03
C ALA A 78 8.58 -15.77 13.29
N SER A 79 7.33 -16.11 12.97
CA SER A 79 6.39 -15.19 12.33
C SER A 79 6.04 -14.00 13.23
N MET A 80 5.90 -14.20 14.54
CA MET A 80 5.74 -13.10 15.50
C MET A 80 6.95 -12.16 15.47
N LEU A 81 8.17 -12.71 15.45
CA LEU A 81 9.39 -11.92 15.39
C LEU A 81 9.42 -11.04 14.13
N ILE A 82 9.19 -11.64 12.96
CA ILE A 82 9.19 -10.94 11.67
C ILE A 82 8.05 -9.91 11.60
N SER A 83 6.84 -10.28 12.02
CA SER A 83 5.68 -9.38 12.02
C SER A 83 5.88 -8.13 12.88
N SER A 84 6.58 -8.26 14.01
CA SER A 84 6.85 -7.13 14.91
C SER A 84 7.76 -6.06 14.28
N LEU A 85 8.56 -6.43 13.28
CA LEU A 85 9.45 -5.51 12.56
C LEU A 85 8.65 -4.49 11.74
N LEU A 86 7.49 -4.88 11.21
CA LEU A 86 6.71 -4.02 10.29
C LEU A 86 6.17 -2.76 10.98
N PRO A 87 5.39 -2.83 12.08
CA PRO A 87 4.90 -1.62 12.74
C PRO A 87 6.03 -0.76 13.31
N ILE A 88 7.05 -1.40 13.90
CA ILE A 88 8.20 -0.69 14.49
C ILE A 88 8.98 0.05 13.41
N GLY A 89 9.19 -0.58 12.25
CA GLY A 89 9.90 -0.01 11.13
C GLY A 89 9.16 1.16 10.48
N VAL A 90 7.85 1.00 10.26
CA VAL A 90 7.00 2.09 9.76
C VAL A 90 7.00 3.27 10.73
N LEU A 91 6.83 3.01 12.04
CA LEU A 91 6.89 4.05 13.07
C LEU A 91 8.23 4.78 13.08
N MET A 92 9.35 4.04 13.03
CA MET A 92 10.68 4.63 12.97
C MET A 92 10.86 5.49 11.71
N THR A 93 10.28 5.07 10.59
CA THR A 93 10.28 5.86 9.34
C THR A 93 9.56 7.19 9.52
N PHE A 94 8.35 7.19 10.10
CA PHE A 94 7.61 8.42 10.39
C PHE A 94 8.36 9.35 11.35
N ILE A 95 9.05 8.79 12.35
CA ILE A 95 9.91 9.57 13.27
C ILE A 95 11.01 10.28 12.47
N VAL A 96 11.71 9.57 11.58
CA VAL A 96 12.77 10.16 10.75
C VAL A 96 12.20 11.18 9.77
N MET A 97 11.07 10.91 9.12
CA MET A 97 10.38 11.87 8.24
C MET A 97 10.11 13.19 8.94
N LYS A 98 9.63 13.14 10.20
CA LYS A 98 9.36 14.33 11.01
C LYS A 98 10.63 15.14 11.28
N TYR A 99 11.76 14.48 11.55
CA TYR A 99 13.03 15.19 11.76
C TYR A 99 13.59 15.83 10.49
N PHE A 100 13.37 15.21 9.33
CA PHE A 100 13.83 15.72 8.04
C PHE A 100 12.84 16.67 7.36
N GLY A 101 11.67 16.91 7.95
CA GLY A 101 10.63 17.78 7.40
C GLY A 101 10.03 17.25 6.09
N VAL A 102 9.92 15.92 5.96
CA VAL A 102 9.28 15.29 4.79
C VAL A 102 7.78 15.18 5.06
N ASP A 103 6.97 15.87 4.27
CA ASP A 103 5.52 15.85 4.38
C ASP A 103 4.94 14.46 4.05
N ALA A 104 3.87 14.09 4.74
CA ALA A 104 3.10 12.87 4.49
C ALA A 104 2.11 13.12 3.34
N ASN A 105 2.50 12.74 2.13
CA ASN A 105 1.66 12.77 0.93
C ASN A 105 1.64 11.39 0.24
N ILE A 106 0.74 11.19 -0.72
CA ILE A 106 0.54 9.91 -1.44
C ILE A 106 1.85 9.31 -1.94
N VAL A 107 2.69 10.14 -2.55
CA VAL A 107 3.96 9.68 -3.14
C VAL A 107 5.00 9.36 -2.07
N ALA A 108 5.02 10.07 -0.94
CA ALA A 108 5.85 9.75 0.21
C ALA A 108 5.41 8.44 0.89
N LEU A 109 4.11 8.23 1.13
CA LEU A 109 3.60 6.99 1.73
C LEU A 109 3.80 5.78 0.81
N SER A 110 3.69 5.97 -0.51
CA SER A 110 4.04 4.92 -1.50
C SER A 110 5.49 4.43 -1.35
N GLY A 111 6.40 5.28 -0.86
CA GLY A 111 7.79 4.89 -0.61
C GLY A 111 7.93 3.96 0.58
N ILE A 112 7.09 4.12 1.59
CA ILE A 112 6.96 3.19 2.72
C ILE A 112 6.36 1.87 2.22
N ALA A 113 5.29 1.92 1.43
CA ALA A 113 4.67 0.73 0.85
C ALA A 113 5.69 -0.12 0.06
N ILE A 114 6.40 0.48 -0.90
CA ILE A 114 7.47 -0.21 -1.65
C ILE A 114 8.57 -0.76 -0.72
N ALA A 115 8.84 -0.11 0.41
CA ALA A 115 9.85 -0.57 1.35
C ALA A 115 9.39 -1.77 2.16
N ILE A 116 8.11 -1.88 2.56
CA ILE A 116 7.59 -2.94 3.45
C ILE A 116 8.03 -4.33 2.97
N GLY A 117 7.91 -4.63 1.66
CA GLY A 117 8.37 -5.91 1.11
C GLY A 117 9.86 -6.22 1.40
N VAL A 118 10.73 -5.23 1.26
CA VAL A 118 12.17 -5.36 1.58
C VAL A 118 12.40 -5.41 3.10
N MET A 119 11.59 -4.71 3.89
CA MET A 119 11.65 -4.77 5.36
C MET A 119 11.33 -6.18 5.87
N VAL A 120 10.31 -6.83 5.30
CA VAL A 120 9.98 -8.23 5.61
C VAL A 120 11.15 -9.15 5.28
N ASP A 121 11.77 -8.99 4.11
CA ASP A 121 12.88 -9.83 3.65
C ASP A 121 14.05 -9.81 4.64
N VAL A 122 14.42 -8.62 5.12
CA VAL A 122 15.43 -8.48 6.19
C VAL A 122 15.03 -9.27 7.44
N GLY A 123 13.78 -9.16 7.85
CA GLY A 123 13.24 -9.92 8.98
C GLY A 123 13.33 -11.43 8.78
N VAL A 124 12.92 -11.91 7.60
CA VAL A 124 12.93 -13.33 7.23
C VAL A 124 14.36 -13.86 7.23
N VAL A 125 15.30 -13.21 6.54
CA VAL A 125 16.68 -13.66 6.40
C VAL A 125 17.38 -13.83 7.76
N PHE A 126 17.27 -12.82 8.65
CA PHE A 126 17.86 -12.94 9.98
C PHE A 126 17.18 -14.02 10.81
N THR A 127 15.84 -14.07 10.80
CA THR A 127 15.08 -15.02 11.62
C THR A 127 15.31 -16.47 11.17
N GLU A 128 15.28 -16.73 9.88
CA GLU A 128 15.54 -18.05 9.30
C GLU A 128 16.95 -18.51 9.63
N ASN A 129 17.95 -17.62 9.51
CA ASN A 129 19.32 -18.02 9.85
C ASN A 129 19.49 -18.30 11.35
N ILE A 130 18.84 -17.53 12.21
CA ILE A 130 18.83 -17.77 13.66
C ILE A 130 18.19 -19.13 13.97
N ILE A 131 17.04 -19.45 13.36
CA ILE A 131 16.36 -20.74 13.56
C ILE A 131 17.22 -21.90 13.07
N ARG A 132 17.80 -21.76 11.87
CA ARG A 132 18.72 -22.75 11.29
C ARG A 132 19.84 -23.09 12.27
N HIS A 133 20.45 -22.09 12.90
CA HIS A 133 21.50 -22.27 13.91
C HIS A 133 21.00 -22.90 15.21
N LEU A 134 19.81 -22.53 15.68
CA LEU A 134 19.21 -23.10 16.89
C LEU A 134 18.77 -24.57 16.70
N GLU A 135 18.43 -24.98 15.48
CA GLU A 135 18.02 -26.34 15.14
C GLU A 135 19.18 -27.31 14.91
N MET A 136 20.40 -26.78 14.72
CA MET A 136 21.62 -27.60 14.58
C MET A 136 21.78 -28.54 15.79
N PRO A 137 22.22 -29.80 15.58
CA PRO A 137 22.32 -30.81 16.64
C PRO A 137 23.12 -30.34 17.86
N GLU A 138 24.17 -29.55 17.62
CA GLU A 138 25.08 -29.00 18.63
C GLU A 138 24.41 -27.95 19.54
N ASN A 139 23.33 -27.32 19.08
CA ASN A 139 22.70 -26.16 19.70
C ASN A 139 21.32 -26.44 20.33
N LYS A 140 20.84 -27.69 20.35
CA LYS A 140 19.48 -28.03 20.85
C LYS A 140 19.26 -27.74 22.35
N GLU A 141 20.32 -27.67 23.14
CA GLU A 141 20.24 -27.49 24.61
C GLU A 141 20.92 -26.23 25.15
N VAL A 142 21.49 -25.38 24.30
CA VAL A 142 22.14 -24.15 24.76
C VAL A 142 21.14 -23.17 25.38
N LYS A 143 21.57 -22.51 26.46
CA LYS A 143 20.77 -21.57 27.24
C LYS A 143 21.59 -20.35 27.65
N GLY A 144 20.88 -19.27 27.96
CA GLY A 144 21.47 -18.02 28.48
C GLY A 144 22.55 -17.48 27.56
N LYS A 145 23.74 -17.21 28.11
CA LYS A 145 24.86 -16.63 27.36
C LYS A 145 25.26 -17.43 26.12
N LYS A 146 25.21 -18.76 26.18
CA LYS A 146 25.55 -19.61 25.01
C LYS A 146 24.51 -19.48 23.89
N MET A 147 23.24 -19.31 24.23
CA MET A 147 22.20 -19.08 23.23
C MET A 147 22.35 -17.70 22.57
N LEU A 148 22.70 -16.68 23.36
CA LEU A 148 23.02 -15.35 22.85
C LEU A 148 24.19 -15.40 21.87
N GLU A 149 25.24 -16.18 22.18
CA GLU A 149 26.39 -16.39 21.30
C GLU A 149 25.99 -17.07 19.98
N VAL A 150 25.14 -18.10 20.03
CA VAL A 150 24.61 -18.75 18.82
C VAL A 150 23.79 -17.77 17.98
N ILE A 151 22.92 -16.97 18.60
CA ILE A 151 22.13 -15.94 17.89
C ILE A 151 23.04 -14.87 17.29
N TYR A 152 24.08 -14.44 18.02
CA TYR A 152 25.06 -13.48 17.53
C TYR A 152 25.83 -14.01 16.32
N ASN A 153 26.31 -15.25 16.38
CA ASN A 153 27.03 -15.91 15.28
C ASN A 153 26.12 -16.09 14.06
N ALA A 154 24.86 -16.49 14.26
CA ALA A 154 23.89 -16.58 13.19
C ALA A 154 23.62 -15.21 12.54
N THR A 155 23.48 -14.16 13.35
CA THR A 155 23.22 -12.81 12.82
C THR A 155 24.44 -12.26 12.08
N SER A 156 25.65 -12.49 12.59
CA SER A 156 26.88 -11.96 11.99
C SER A 156 27.28 -12.65 10.69
N GLU A 157 26.92 -13.93 10.50
CA GLU A 157 27.12 -14.66 9.24
C GLU A 157 26.42 -13.99 8.06
N VAL A 158 25.15 -13.60 8.23
CA VAL A 158 24.34 -12.99 7.16
C VAL A 158 24.38 -11.46 7.15
N GLY A 159 24.81 -10.83 8.25
CA GLY A 159 24.75 -9.39 8.43
C GLY A 159 25.47 -8.59 7.33
N SER A 160 26.66 -9.03 6.91
CA SER A 160 27.44 -8.33 5.86
C SER A 160 26.75 -8.36 4.49
N ALA A 161 26.15 -9.51 4.14
CA ALA A 161 25.40 -9.69 2.90
C ALA A 161 24.13 -8.82 2.89
N VAL A 162 23.37 -8.81 4.00
CA VAL A 162 22.15 -8.01 4.13
C VAL A 162 22.46 -6.51 4.08
N ILE A 163 23.49 -6.04 4.79
CA ILE A 163 23.92 -4.63 4.73
C ILE A 163 24.25 -4.23 3.30
N THR A 164 25.00 -5.08 2.58
CA THR A 164 25.41 -4.78 1.20
C THR A 164 24.20 -4.73 0.27
N ALA A 165 23.28 -5.70 0.37
CA ALA A 165 22.05 -5.73 -0.42
C ALA A 165 21.18 -4.48 -0.19
N LEU A 166 20.97 -4.08 1.07
CA LEU A 166 20.20 -2.89 1.39
C LEU A 166 20.89 -1.61 0.93
N MET A 167 22.22 -1.51 1.09
CA MET A 167 22.98 -0.35 0.62
C MET A 167 22.91 -0.21 -0.89
N THR A 168 23.00 -1.30 -1.65
CA THR A 168 22.82 -1.24 -3.11
C THR A 168 21.43 -0.74 -3.49
N THR A 169 20.40 -1.15 -2.74
CA THR A 169 19.03 -0.69 -2.95
C THR A 169 18.89 0.81 -2.65
N VAL A 170 19.46 1.30 -1.55
CA VAL A 170 19.48 2.72 -1.21
C VAL A 170 20.24 3.54 -2.26
N VAL A 171 21.43 3.11 -2.63
CA VAL A 171 22.27 3.81 -3.63
C VAL A 171 21.61 3.83 -5.00
N SER A 172 20.89 2.78 -5.38
CA SER A 172 20.15 2.74 -6.66
C SER A 172 19.05 3.82 -6.78
N PHE A 173 18.57 4.34 -5.65
CA PHE A 173 17.57 5.43 -5.60
C PHE A 173 18.20 6.83 -5.53
N LEU A 174 19.52 6.93 -5.35
CA LEU A 174 20.21 8.22 -5.30
C LEU A 174 19.98 9.10 -6.56
N PRO A 175 19.91 8.56 -7.79
CA PRO A 175 19.62 9.36 -8.98
C PRO A 175 18.29 10.11 -8.94
N VAL A 176 17.29 9.65 -8.17
CA VAL A 176 15.99 10.32 -8.04
C VAL A 176 16.15 11.72 -7.42
N PHE A 177 17.16 11.92 -6.56
CA PHE A 177 17.44 13.23 -5.99
C PHE A 177 18.00 14.24 -7.00
N ALA A 178 18.49 13.77 -8.15
CA ALA A 178 18.95 14.63 -9.24
C ALA A 178 17.79 15.21 -10.06
N LEU A 179 16.56 14.69 -9.91
CA LEU A 179 15.38 15.24 -10.58
C LEU A 179 15.12 16.70 -10.15
N GLN A 180 14.75 17.53 -11.12
CA GLN A 180 14.50 18.96 -10.93
C GLN A 180 13.01 19.30 -11.14
N ALA A 181 12.64 20.55 -10.83
CA ALA A 181 11.31 21.09 -11.06
C ALA A 181 10.15 20.25 -10.46
N ALA A 182 9.09 20.00 -11.23
CA ALA A 182 7.88 19.32 -10.77
C ALA A 182 8.13 17.84 -10.45
N GLU A 183 8.87 17.13 -11.30
CA GLU A 183 9.25 15.72 -11.08
C GLU A 183 10.02 15.55 -9.77
N GLY A 184 10.97 16.44 -9.50
CA GLY A 184 11.73 16.43 -8.25
C GLY A 184 10.87 16.68 -7.03
N LYS A 185 9.88 17.60 -7.10
CA LYS A 185 8.96 17.84 -5.98
C LYS A 185 8.07 16.64 -5.68
N LEU A 186 7.68 15.90 -6.72
CA LEU A 186 6.84 14.71 -6.60
C LEU A 186 7.63 13.50 -6.07
N PHE A 187 8.79 13.19 -6.66
CA PHE A 187 9.51 11.94 -6.42
C PHE A 187 10.62 11.99 -5.36
N LYS A 188 11.11 13.17 -4.95
CA LYS A 188 12.10 13.25 -3.85
C LYS A 188 11.53 12.75 -2.51
N PRO A 189 10.30 13.09 -2.10
CA PRO A 189 9.68 12.52 -0.90
C PRO A 189 9.61 10.99 -0.93
N LEU A 190 9.28 10.39 -2.09
CA LEU A 190 9.30 8.93 -2.29
C LEU A 190 10.69 8.33 -2.02
N ALA A 191 11.74 8.96 -2.56
CA ALA A 191 13.11 8.48 -2.37
C ALA A 191 13.57 8.59 -0.91
N PHE A 192 13.22 9.68 -0.22
CA PHE A 192 13.52 9.86 1.21
C PHE A 192 12.84 8.80 2.08
N THR A 193 11.53 8.67 1.95
CA THR A 193 10.73 7.73 2.76
C THR A 193 11.18 6.29 2.56
N LYS A 194 11.40 5.87 1.32
CA LYS A 194 11.97 4.54 1.03
C LYS A 194 13.34 4.37 1.69
N THR A 195 14.23 5.34 1.54
CA THR A 195 15.58 5.26 2.14
C THR A 195 15.52 5.16 3.65
N PHE A 196 14.69 5.99 4.29
CA PHE A 196 14.49 5.96 5.75
C PHE A 196 13.92 4.61 6.20
N ALA A 197 12.93 4.07 5.50
CA ALA A 197 12.36 2.76 5.80
C ALA A 197 13.40 1.63 5.71
N LEU A 198 14.25 1.63 4.68
CA LEU A 198 15.31 0.62 4.53
C LEU A 198 16.40 0.76 5.62
N VAL A 199 16.78 1.98 5.96
CA VAL A 199 17.74 2.24 7.06
C VAL A 199 17.13 1.82 8.40
N SER A 200 15.87 2.14 8.66
CA SER A 200 15.14 1.69 9.84
C SER A 200 15.07 0.16 9.91
N ALA A 201 14.76 -0.51 8.80
CA ALA A 201 14.72 -1.97 8.73
C ALA A 201 16.08 -2.60 9.02
N LEU A 202 17.17 -2.00 8.50
CA LEU A 202 18.53 -2.45 8.78
C LEU A 202 18.86 -2.34 10.27
N LEU A 203 18.55 -1.19 10.88
CA LEU A 203 18.77 -0.96 12.30
C LEU A 203 17.97 -1.94 13.17
N ILE A 204 16.70 -2.19 12.81
CA ILE A 204 15.85 -3.16 13.49
C ILE A 204 16.39 -4.58 13.30
N GLY A 205 16.79 -4.94 12.09
CA GLY A 205 17.35 -6.26 11.76
C GLY A 205 18.64 -6.58 12.54
N ILE A 206 19.53 -5.62 12.73
CA ILE A 206 20.80 -5.84 13.45
C ILE A 206 20.63 -5.72 14.98
N LEU A 207 19.82 -4.79 15.47
CA LEU A 207 19.74 -4.49 16.90
C LEU A 207 18.55 -5.18 17.60
N PHE A 208 17.37 -5.12 16.98
CA PHE A 208 16.12 -5.55 17.60
C PHE A 208 15.82 -7.03 17.35
N ILE A 209 16.07 -7.55 16.14
CA ILE A 209 15.80 -8.97 15.85
C ILE A 209 16.59 -9.91 16.76
N PRO A 210 17.92 -9.77 16.95
CA PRO A 210 18.67 -10.69 17.79
C PRO A 210 18.24 -10.63 19.26
N SER A 211 17.92 -9.44 19.74
CA SER A 211 17.46 -9.23 21.12
C SER A 211 16.05 -9.80 21.35
N LEU A 212 15.11 -9.54 20.43
CA LEU A 212 13.77 -10.14 20.45
C LEU A 212 13.82 -11.66 20.29
N ALA A 213 14.68 -12.18 19.41
CA ALA A 213 14.90 -13.62 19.24
C ALA A 213 15.36 -14.24 20.56
N HIS A 214 16.35 -13.64 21.22
CA HIS A 214 16.82 -14.15 22.51
C HIS A 214 15.68 -14.18 23.55
N ILE A 215 14.89 -13.12 23.66
CA ILE A 215 13.74 -13.08 24.59
C ILE A 215 12.73 -14.18 24.23
N LEU A 216 12.29 -14.23 22.97
CA LEU A 216 11.23 -15.11 22.52
C LEU A 216 11.61 -16.60 22.60
N PHE A 217 12.86 -16.94 22.26
CA PHE A 217 13.37 -18.32 22.28
C PHE A 217 13.93 -18.75 23.65
N SER A 218 14.33 -17.82 24.53
CA SER A 218 14.77 -18.14 25.89
C SER A 218 13.61 -18.53 26.81
N ILE A 219 12.40 -18.03 26.53
CA ILE A 219 11.19 -18.35 27.29
C ILE A 219 10.80 -19.81 27.00
N ARG A 220 11.30 -20.72 27.84
CA ARG A 220 10.75 -22.07 27.98
C ARG A 220 9.70 -22.03 29.08
N PHE A 221 8.47 -21.73 28.69
CA PHE A 221 7.31 -21.91 29.58
C PHE A 221 7.32 -23.31 30.16
N ASP A 222 7.06 -23.43 31.47
CA ASP A 222 6.76 -24.72 32.08
C ASP A 222 5.54 -25.29 31.36
N LYS A 223 5.79 -26.32 30.52
CA LYS A 223 5.02 -26.63 29.29
C LYS A 223 3.53 -26.84 29.52
N ARG A 224 3.10 -27.15 30.75
CA ARG A 224 1.71 -27.43 31.10
C ARG A 224 0.96 -26.25 31.70
N LYS A 225 1.46 -25.63 32.77
CA LYS A 225 0.69 -24.61 33.53
C LYS A 225 0.58 -23.28 32.80
N ILE A 226 1.65 -22.80 32.19
CA ILE A 226 1.64 -21.52 31.47
C ILE A 226 0.97 -21.68 30.11
N LYS A 227 1.11 -22.84 29.46
CA LYS A 227 0.34 -23.18 28.26
C LYS A 227 -1.16 -23.19 28.55
N LEU A 228 -1.58 -23.79 29.68
CA LEU A 228 -2.97 -23.73 30.13
C LEU A 228 -3.41 -22.28 30.39
N GLY A 229 -2.62 -21.50 31.13
CA GLY A 229 -2.93 -20.10 31.45
C GLY A 229 -3.03 -19.21 30.22
N PHE A 230 -2.08 -19.31 29.28
CA PHE A 230 -2.10 -18.57 28.02
C PHE A 230 -3.29 -18.98 27.14
N ASN A 231 -3.62 -20.27 27.06
CA ASN A 231 -4.80 -20.73 26.34
C ASN A 231 -6.10 -20.26 27.01
N PHE A 232 -6.14 -20.17 28.34
CA PHE A 232 -7.28 -19.64 29.08
C PHE A 232 -7.44 -18.14 28.83
N VAL A 233 -6.34 -17.39 28.80
CA VAL A 233 -6.32 -15.97 28.44
C VAL A 233 -6.78 -15.77 26.99
N LEU A 234 -6.30 -16.59 26.05
CA LEU A 234 -6.75 -16.56 24.64
C LEU A 234 -8.24 -16.89 24.49
N LEU A 235 -8.76 -17.82 25.30
CA LEU A 235 -10.16 -18.20 25.28
C LEU A 235 -11.05 -17.10 25.89
N ILE A 236 -10.63 -16.49 27.00
CA ILE A 236 -11.32 -15.35 27.61
C ILE A 236 -11.27 -14.12 26.71
N SER A 237 -10.10 -13.81 26.13
CA SER A 237 -9.95 -12.69 25.20
C SER A 237 -10.77 -12.93 23.94
N GLY A 238 -10.78 -14.15 23.40
CA GLY A 238 -11.62 -14.54 22.27
C GLY A 238 -13.11 -14.37 22.56
N LEU A 239 -13.58 -14.80 23.73
CA LEU A 239 -14.98 -14.63 24.15
C LEU A 239 -15.34 -13.15 24.38
N PHE A 240 -14.45 -12.38 25.02
CA PHE A 240 -14.65 -10.96 25.26
C PHE A 240 -14.68 -10.17 23.95
N LEU A 241 -13.74 -10.42 23.04
CA LEU A 241 -13.69 -9.80 21.72
C LEU A 241 -14.90 -10.20 20.87
N SER A 242 -15.34 -11.46 20.95
CA SER A 242 -16.56 -11.91 20.26
C SER A 242 -17.80 -11.18 20.76
N PHE A 243 -17.86 -10.83 22.05
CA PHE A 243 -18.96 -10.06 22.63
C PHE A 243 -18.89 -8.58 22.28
N TYR A 244 -17.68 -7.99 22.26
CA TYR A 244 -17.49 -6.57 22.02
C TYR A 244 -17.62 -6.18 20.54
N TYR A 245 -16.97 -6.94 19.65
CA TYR A 245 -16.93 -6.61 18.22
C TYR A 245 -18.07 -7.25 17.40
N GLN A 246 -18.88 -8.13 17.99
CA GLN A 246 -19.98 -8.87 17.34
C GLN A 246 -19.62 -9.50 15.97
N THR A 247 -18.34 -9.78 15.74
CA THR A 247 -17.81 -10.36 14.50
C THR A 247 -17.41 -11.81 14.74
N PHE A 248 -17.36 -12.61 13.66
CA PHE A 248 -16.93 -14.01 13.72
C PHE A 248 -15.41 -14.19 13.87
N THR A 249 -14.60 -13.14 13.66
CA THR A 249 -13.13 -13.17 13.72
C THR A 249 -12.56 -13.73 15.03
N PRO A 250 -13.08 -13.37 16.22
CA PRO A 250 -12.57 -13.88 17.50
C PRO A 250 -12.85 -15.37 17.75
N VAL A 251 -13.77 -15.99 16.99
CA VAL A 251 -14.06 -17.44 17.08
C VAL A 251 -12.82 -18.26 16.70
N PHE A 252 -11.98 -17.77 15.79
CA PHE A 252 -10.74 -18.45 15.43
C PHE A 252 -9.70 -18.47 16.55
N LEU A 253 -9.66 -17.44 17.40
CA LEU A 253 -8.82 -17.42 18.61
C LEU A 253 -9.30 -18.47 19.62
N ILE A 254 -10.62 -18.66 19.73
CA ILE A 254 -11.22 -19.69 20.57
C ILE A 254 -10.88 -21.08 20.02
N LEU A 255 -11.02 -21.30 18.71
CA LEU A 255 -10.65 -22.57 18.06
C LEU A 255 -9.16 -22.89 18.23
N TYR A 256 -8.30 -21.89 18.10
CA TYR A 256 -6.86 -22.02 18.34
C TYR A 256 -6.57 -22.42 19.79
N ALA A 257 -7.23 -21.77 20.77
CA ALA A 257 -7.09 -22.10 22.18
C ALA A 257 -7.58 -23.52 22.51
N ILE A 258 -8.72 -23.94 21.95
CA ILE A 258 -9.29 -25.29 22.13
C ILE A 258 -8.38 -26.36 21.53
N ASN A 259 -7.86 -26.15 20.31
CA ASN A 259 -6.94 -27.11 19.70
C ASN A 259 -5.66 -27.29 20.53
N ASN A 260 -5.15 -26.19 21.08
CA ASN A 260 -3.96 -26.21 21.93
C ASN A 260 -4.20 -26.84 23.32
N LEU A 261 -5.44 -26.82 23.82
CA LEU A 261 -5.87 -27.53 25.05
C LEU A 261 -6.09 -29.03 24.80
N THR A 262 -6.54 -29.40 23.61
CA THR A 262 -6.82 -30.80 23.22
C THR A 262 -5.60 -31.54 22.67
N GLU A 263 -4.44 -30.89 22.61
CA GLU A 263 -3.16 -31.45 22.15
C GLU A 263 -2.82 -32.83 22.74
N HIS A 264 -3.21 -33.08 24.01
CA HIS A 264 -2.95 -34.35 24.70
C HIS A 264 -3.72 -35.55 24.12
N TYR A 265 -4.79 -35.32 23.36
CA TYR A 265 -5.60 -36.37 22.73
C TYR A 265 -5.05 -36.80 21.36
N TRP A 266 -4.12 -36.06 20.77
CA TRP A 266 -3.57 -36.35 19.44
C TRP A 266 -2.40 -37.34 19.53
N LYS A 267 -2.48 -38.44 18.75
CA LYS A 267 -1.44 -39.49 18.72
C LYS A 267 -0.13 -39.07 18.03
N ASN A 268 -0.13 -38.02 17.22
CA ASN A 268 1.01 -37.57 16.42
C ASN A 268 1.46 -36.18 16.89
N GLU A 269 2.75 -35.99 17.19
CA GLU A 269 3.27 -34.72 17.73
C GLU A 269 3.17 -33.55 16.74
N LYS A 270 3.06 -33.83 15.43
CA LYS A 270 3.00 -32.78 14.39
C LYS A 270 1.57 -32.33 14.02
N THR A 271 0.54 -33.10 14.36
CA THR A 271 -0.85 -32.77 13.98
C THR A 271 -1.42 -31.52 14.66
N PRO A 272 -1.14 -31.24 15.95
CA PRO A 272 -1.63 -30.01 16.61
C PRO A 272 -1.06 -28.75 15.96
N THR A 273 0.22 -28.75 15.59
CA THR A 273 0.88 -27.64 14.90
C THR A 273 0.27 -27.41 13.52
N LEU A 274 0.03 -28.47 12.76
CA LEU A 274 -0.61 -28.36 11.44
C LEU A 274 -2.03 -27.77 11.53
N ILE A 275 -2.83 -28.22 12.50
CA ILE A 275 -4.18 -27.71 12.72
C ILE A 275 -4.16 -26.24 13.14
N ASN A 276 -3.22 -25.85 14.01
CA ASN A 276 -3.03 -24.46 14.38
C ASN A 276 -2.70 -23.59 13.16
N THR A 277 -1.80 -24.04 12.29
CA THR A 277 -1.49 -23.35 11.03
C THR A 277 -2.71 -23.22 10.14
N ILE A 278 -3.51 -24.27 9.98
CA ILE A 278 -4.74 -24.24 9.18
C ILE A 278 -5.77 -23.25 9.77
N ILE A 279 -5.97 -23.27 11.10
CA ILE A 279 -6.86 -22.33 11.78
C ILE A 279 -6.37 -20.89 11.57
N THR A 280 -5.08 -20.64 11.70
CA THR A 280 -4.50 -19.30 11.47
C THR A 280 -4.69 -18.86 10.01
N ILE A 281 -4.48 -19.74 9.03
CA ILE A 281 -4.71 -19.42 7.61
C ILE A 281 -6.18 -19.06 7.38
N ILE A 282 -7.13 -19.86 7.87
CA ILE A 282 -8.57 -19.59 7.70
C ILE A 282 -8.95 -18.28 8.38
N ALA A 283 -8.45 -18.04 9.59
CA ALA A 283 -8.72 -16.81 10.33
C ALA A 283 -8.25 -15.57 9.57
N VAL A 284 -7.05 -15.63 9.00
CA VAL A 284 -6.48 -14.49 8.27
C VAL A 284 -7.13 -14.35 6.90
N VAL A 285 -7.46 -15.43 6.20
CA VAL A 285 -8.23 -15.35 4.93
C VAL A 285 -9.60 -14.73 5.18
N TYR A 286 -10.28 -15.12 6.25
CA TYR A 286 -11.56 -14.53 6.64
C TYR A 286 -11.41 -13.04 6.96
N PHE A 287 -10.42 -12.67 7.76
CA PHE A 287 -10.14 -11.28 8.11
C PHE A 287 -9.76 -10.44 6.90
N LEU A 288 -8.87 -10.95 6.03
CA LEU A 288 -8.48 -10.30 4.78
C LEU A 288 -9.67 -10.13 3.84
N THR A 289 -10.57 -11.10 3.76
CA THR A 289 -11.79 -10.98 2.96
C THR A 289 -12.67 -9.84 3.46
N HIS A 290 -12.79 -9.68 4.78
CA HIS A 290 -13.61 -8.64 5.39
C HIS A 290 -13.01 -7.25 5.19
N GLU A 291 -11.70 -7.12 5.35
CA GLU A 291 -11.00 -5.83 5.26
C GLU A 291 -10.67 -5.42 3.81
N TRP A 292 -10.28 -6.35 2.94
CA TRP A 292 -9.79 -6.05 1.59
C TRP A 292 -10.90 -5.94 0.55
N MET A 293 -11.97 -6.76 0.67
CA MET A 293 -13.10 -6.83 -0.27
C MET A 293 -12.68 -6.62 -1.75
N PRO A 294 -11.81 -7.47 -2.30
CA PRO A 294 -11.10 -7.21 -3.56
C PRO A 294 -11.99 -7.05 -4.80
N LEU A 295 -13.21 -7.59 -4.77
CA LEU A 295 -14.18 -7.45 -5.85
C LEU A 295 -15.16 -6.30 -5.60
N GLY A 296 -14.87 -5.44 -4.61
CA GLY A 296 -15.73 -4.34 -4.20
C GLY A 296 -16.86 -4.76 -3.27
N VAL A 297 -17.50 -3.73 -2.70
CA VAL A 297 -18.62 -3.84 -1.73
C VAL A 297 -19.92 -4.33 -2.36
N GLU A 298 -20.06 -4.19 -3.69
CA GLU A 298 -21.24 -4.64 -4.43
C GLU A 298 -21.37 -6.17 -4.45
N ASN A 299 -20.23 -6.87 -4.36
CA ASN A 299 -20.17 -8.31 -4.39
C ASN A 299 -20.39 -8.91 -3.00
N SER A 300 -21.14 -10.01 -2.94
CA SER A 300 -21.39 -10.69 -1.66
C SER A 300 -20.09 -11.13 -0.98
N PHE A 301 -20.07 -11.13 0.35
CA PHE A 301 -18.93 -11.57 1.15
C PHE A 301 -18.43 -12.97 0.73
N PHE A 302 -19.34 -13.87 0.38
CA PHE A 302 -18.99 -15.22 -0.07
C PHE A 302 -18.18 -15.21 -1.38
N VAL A 303 -18.53 -14.36 -2.33
CA VAL A 303 -17.80 -14.23 -3.60
C VAL A 303 -16.40 -13.65 -3.36
N ASN A 304 -16.30 -12.60 -2.53
CA ASN A 304 -15.03 -12.06 -2.07
C ASN A 304 -14.18 -13.14 -1.37
N LEU A 305 -14.78 -13.98 -0.51
CA LEU A 305 -14.08 -15.06 0.22
C LEU A 305 -13.51 -16.11 -0.73
N VAL A 306 -14.32 -16.57 -1.69
CA VAL A 306 -13.90 -17.55 -2.69
C VAL A 306 -12.75 -16.99 -3.53
N PHE A 307 -12.81 -15.71 -3.89
CA PHE A 307 -11.77 -15.05 -4.66
C PHE A 307 -10.45 -14.95 -3.88
N VAL A 308 -10.49 -14.49 -2.62
CA VAL A 308 -9.29 -14.43 -1.76
C VAL A 308 -8.69 -15.83 -1.56
N LEU A 309 -9.53 -16.84 -1.28
CA LEU A 309 -9.07 -18.22 -1.12
C LEU A 309 -8.41 -18.75 -2.40
N LEU A 310 -8.98 -18.45 -3.57
CA LEU A 310 -8.41 -18.83 -4.86
C LEU A 310 -7.06 -18.16 -5.09
N ILE A 311 -6.93 -16.86 -4.86
CA ILE A 311 -5.65 -16.14 -5.02
C ILE A 311 -4.60 -16.71 -4.08
N VAL A 312 -4.90 -16.78 -2.79
CA VAL A 312 -3.95 -17.29 -1.79
C VAL A 312 -3.57 -18.73 -2.11
N GLY A 313 -4.55 -19.58 -2.47
CA GLY A 313 -4.31 -20.97 -2.86
C GLY A 313 -3.44 -21.10 -4.11
N VAL A 314 -3.67 -20.27 -5.14
CA VAL A 314 -2.85 -20.27 -6.36
C VAL A 314 -1.43 -19.80 -6.07
N VAL A 315 -1.26 -18.69 -5.34
CA VAL A 315 0.06 -18.13 -5.00
C VAL A 315 0.86 -19.14 -4.17
N LEU A 316 0.27 -19.70 -3.11
CA LEU A 316 0.92 -20.71 -2.28
C LEU A 316 1.17 -22.01 -3.05
N GLY A 317 0.24 -22.41 -3.92
CA GLY A 317 0.39 -23.59 -4.77
C GLY A 317 1.57 -23.46 -5.72
N ILE A 318 1.72 -22.31 -6.38
CA ILE A 318 2.87 -22.00 -7.25
C ILE A 318 4.16 -22.02 -6.43
N LEU A 319 4.18 -21.36 -5.27
CA LEU A 319 5.37 -21.29 -4.42
C LEU A 319 5.80 -22.69 -3.94
N MET A 320 4.87 -23.50 -3.44
CA MET A 320 5.14 -24.87 -3.00
C MET A 320 5.60 -25.77 -4.15
N THR A 321 5.05 -25.58 -5.36
CA THR A 321 5.49 -26.27 -6.57
C THR A 321 6.94 -25.91 -6.90
N VAL A 322 7.29 -24.63 -6.84
CA VAL A 322 8.67 -24.17 -7.06
C VAL A 322 9.61 -24.80 -6.04
N VAL A 323 9.26 -24.82 -4.74
CA VAL A 323 10.08 -25.44 -3.70
C VAL A 323 10.25 -26.94 -3.94
N HIS A 324 9.19 -27.67 -4.31
CA HIS A 324 9.25 -29.10 -4.55
C HIS A 324 10.11 -29.48 -5.78
N PHE A 325 9.97 -28.71 -6.86
CA PHE A 325 10.69 -28.97 -8.11
C PHE A 325 12.01 -28.20 -8.24
N TYR A 326 12.41 -27.44 -7.22
CA TYR A 326 13.61 -26.59 -7.27
C TYR A 326 14.88 -27.38 -7.61
N GLU A 327 15.14 -28.47 -6.90
CA GLU A 327 16.35 -29.28 -7.10
C GLU A 327 16.39 -29.95 -8.50
N PRO A 328 15.31 -30.61 -8.98
CA PRO A 328 15.24 -31.09 -10.36
C PRO A 328 15.46 -30.00 -11.42
N ILE A 329 14.80 -28.84 -11.26
CA ILE A 329 14.93 -27.70 -12.18
C ILE A 329 16.37 -27.23 -12.21
N LEU A 330 16.99 -27.03 -11.03
CA LEU A 330 18.38 -26.58 -10.93
C LEU A 330 19.36 -27.55 -11.59
N LYS A 331 19.20 -28.86 -11.36
CA LYS A 331 20.01 -29.90 -12.02
C LYS A 331 19.86 -29.84 -13.54
N TRP A 332 18.65 -29.66 -14.04
CA TRP A 332 18.41 -29.53 -15.48
C TRP A 332 19.04 -28.26 -16.06
N CYS A 333 18.92 -27.11 -15.37
CA CYS A 333 19.51 -25.84 -15.78
C CYS A 333 21.04 -25.94 -15.86
N LEU A 334 21.67 -26.58 -14.87
CA LEU A 334 23.12 -26.79 -14.84
C LEU A 334 23.60 -27.76 -15.94
N ALA A 335 22.80 -28.78 -16.27
CA ALA A 335 23.08 -29.72 -17.35
C ALA A 335 22.89 -29.08 -18.75
N ASN A 336 21.93 -28.17 -18.91
CA ASN A 336 21.57 -27.57 -20.19
C ASN A 336 21.76 -26.03 -20.19
N LYS A 337 22.94 -25.55 -19.78
CA LYS A 337 23.22 -24.12 -19.57
C LYS A 337 22.77 -23.21 -20.71
N TRP A 338 23.06 -23.58 -21.97
CA TRP A 338 22.68 -22.78 -23.15
C TRP A 338 21.17 -22.75 -23.40
N LYS A 339 20.47 -23.88 -23.20
CA LYS A 339 19.02 -23.93 -23.35
C LYS A 339 18.35 -23.12 -22.25
N PHE A 340 18.85 -23.22 -21.03
CA PHE A 340 18.37 -22.40 -19.93
C PHE A 340 18.62 -20.91 -20.21
N LEU A 341 19.85 -20.51 -20.57
CA LEU A 341 20.19 -19.12 -20.88
C LEU A 341 19.37 -18.53 -22.05
N SER A 342 18.91 -19.37 -22.98
CA SER A 342 18.01 -18.91 -24.06
C SER A 342 16.68 -18.36 -23.53
N ILE A 343 16.19 -18.84 -22.37
CA ILE A 343 14.92 -18.41 -21.78
C ILE A 343 15.02 -16.98 -21.22
N PRO A 344 15.92 -16.63 -20.27
CA PRO A 344 16.09 -15.24 -19.82
C PRO A 344 16.47 -14.31 -20.96
N LEU A 345 17.26 -14.76 -21.93
CA LEU A 345 17.64 -13.96 -23.10
C LEU A 345 16.41 -13.61 -23.94
N LEU A 346 15.54 -14.60 -24.20
CA LEU A 346 14.29 -14.38 -24.93
C LEU A 346 13.35 -13.46 -24.16
N ILE A 347 13.18 -13.65 -22.85
CA ILE A 347 12.34 -12.78 -22.02
C ILE A 347 12.87 -11.35 -22.04
N THR A 348 14.19 -11.17 -21.88
CA THR A 348 14.82 -9.85 -21.95
C THR A 348 14.63 -9.22 -23.32
N PHE A 349 14.81 -10.00 -24.39
CA PHE A 349 14.59 -9.55 -25.76
C PHE A 349 13.14 -9.12 -25.99
N LEU A 350 12.15 -9.94 -25.59
CA LEU A 350 10.74 -9.59 -25.67
C LEU A 350 10.41 -8.36 -24.84
N GLY A 351 11.00 -8.20 -23.66
CA GLY A 351 10.86 -7.01 -22.83
C GLY A 351 11.37 -5.74 -23.52
N ILE A 352 12.53 -5.80 -24.17
CA ILE A 352 13.08 -4.67 -24.95
C ILE A 352 12.18 -4.38 -26.16
N LEU A 353 11.65 -5.42 -26.81
CA LEU A 353 10.77 -5.31 -27.96
C LEU A 353 9.43 -4.66 -27.59
N ILE A 354 8.84 -5.02 -26.44
CA ILE A 354 7.64 -4.36 -25.88
C ILE A 354 7.96 -2.90 -25.52
N TRP A 355 9.12 -2.64 -24.90
CA TRP A 355 9.49 -1.30 -24.44
C TRP A 355 9.72 -0.32 -25.59
N GLN A 356 10.56 -0.69 -26.56
CA GLN A 356 10.98 0.20 -27.65
C GLN A 356 10.05 0.16 -28.86
N GLY A 357 9.32 -0.94 -29.03
CA GLY A 357 8.52 -1.23 -30.21
C GLY A 357 9.34 -1.80 -31.37
N THR A 358 8.68 -2.58 -32.22
CA THR A 358 9.28 -3.31 -33.35
C THR A 358 10.02 -2.39 -34.31
N ASP A 359 9.40 -1.27 -34.69
CA ASP A 359 9.94 -0.41 -35.75
C ASP A 359 11.19 0.36 -35.33
N LYS A 360 11.33 0.67 -34.03
CA LYS A 360 12.56 1.26 -33.49
C LYS A 360 13.66 0.22 -33.33
N LEU A 361 13.33 -0.93 -32.74
CA LEU A 361 14.30 -1.99 -32.46
C LEU A 361 14.96 -2.51 -33.75
N PHE A 362 14.14 -2.68 -34.79
CA PHE A 362 14.56 -3.17 -36.09
C PHE A 362 14.58 -2.07 -37.15
N GLY A 363 14.90 -0.83 -36.77
CA GLY A 363 14.95 0.29 -37.71
C GLY A 363 15.82 0.04 -38.95
N PHE A 364 16.85 -0.82 -38.81
CA PHE A 364 17.80 -1.23 -39.85
C PHE A 364 17.24 -2.24 -40.88
N THR A 365 16.01 -2.73 -40.74
CA THR A 365 15.45 -3.69 -41.70
C THR A 365 15.09 -3.03 -43.04
N PRO A 366 15.36 -3.68 -44.18
CA PRO A 366 15.00 -3.16 -45.50
C PRO A 366 13.48 -2.94 -45.66
N SER A 367 13.09 -1.93 -46.44
CA SER A 367 11.69 -1.57 -46.69
C SER A 367 10.83 -2.73 -47.22
N PHE A 368 11.40 -3.60 -48.07
CA PHE A 368 10.71 -4.79 -48.58
C PHE A 368 10.24 -5.75 -47.47
N VAL A 369 10.96 -5.81 -46.33
CA VAL A 369 10.58 -6.64 -45.19
C VAL A 369 9.47 -5.94 -44.38
N LYS A 370 9.53 -4.61 -44.26
CA LYS A 370 8.56 -3.80 -43.52
C LYS A 370 7.18 -3.79 -44.16
N GLU A 371 7.10 -3.98 -45.48
CA GLU A 371 5.84 -4.06 -46.23
C GLU A 371 5.16 -5.44 -46.17
N THR A 372 5.78 -6.43 -45.51
CA THR A 372 5.16 -7.75 -45.37
C THR A 372 4.06 -7.75 -44.31
N LYS A 373 2.97 -8.49 -44.54
CA LYS A 373 1.88 -8.69 -43.57
C LYS A 373 2.35 -9.26 -42.21
N ALA A 374 3.48 -9.96 -42.22
CA ALA A 374 4.09 -10.47 -40.99
C ALA A 374 4.73 -9.34 -40.17
N TRP A 375 5.35 -8.36 -40.83
CA TRP A 375 5.91 -7.17 -40.17
C TRP A 375 4.82 -6.25 -39.63
N GLU A 376 3.78 -6.01 -40.42
CA GLU A 376 2.63 -5.18 -40.03
C GLU A 376 1.98 -5.69 -38.73
N LYS A 377 1.67 -6.99 -38.66
CA LYS A 377 1.14 -7.61 -37.43
C LYS A 377 2.10 -7.52 -36.24
N LEU A 378 3.40 -7.62 -36.51
CA LEU A 378 4.42 -7.61 -35.46
C LEU A 378 4.66 -6.17 -34.93
N SER A 379 4.47 -5.15 -35.77
CA SER A 379 4.42 -3.75 -35.33
C SER A 379 3.13 -3.45 -34.54
N GLU A 380 1.98 -3.95 -34.99
CA GLU A 380 0.70 -3.81 -34.26
C GLU A 380 0.72 -4.47 -32.87
N TRP A 381 1.29 -5.67 -32.74
CA TRP A 381 1.39 -6.35 -31.44
C TRP A 381 2.40 -5.71 -30.50
N PHE A 382 3.39 -4.99 -31.04
CA PHE A 382 4.46 -4.38 -30.27
C PHE A 382 4.75 -2.95 -30.75
N PRO A 383 3.81 -2.02 -30.52
CA PRO A 383 3.95 -0.63 -30.96
C PRO A 383 4.97 0.17 -30.14
N GLY A 384 5.43 -0.38 -29.01
CA GLY A 384 6.25 0.32 -28.02
C GLY A 384 5.39 0.98 -26.94
N VAL A 385 6.00 1.24 -25.78
CA VAL A 385 5.29 1.88 -24.67
C VAL A 385 5.17 3.39 -24.93
N GLY A 386 3.97 3.93 -24.69
CA GLY A 386 3.68 5.36 -24.78
C GLY A 386 4.47 6.20 -23.76
N LYS A 387 4.38 7.52 -23.91
CA LYS A 387 5.01 8.46 -22.97
C LYS A 387 4.00 9.51 -22.55
N GLU A 388 3.87 9.69 -21.26
CA GLU A 388 3.12 10.77 -20.63
C GLU A 388 4.00 11.40 -19.54
N PHE A 389 3.70 12.65 -19.16
CA PHE A 389 4.45 13.33 -18.11
C PHE A 389 4.14 12.74 -16.72
N MET A 390 2.86 12.49 -16.46
CA MET A 390 2.34 11.89 -15.24
C MET A 390 0.95 11.30 -15.55
N PRO A 391 0.55 10.18 -14.91
CA PRO A 391 -0.81 9.70 -15.01
C PRO A 391 -1.80 10.76 -14.54
N ALA A 392 -2.94 10.88 -15.23
CA ALA A 392 -4.01 11.76 -14.78
C ALA A 392 -4.54 11.24 -13.42
N LEU A 393 -4.50 12.11 -12.40
CA LEU A 393 -5.09 11.83 -11.09
C LEU A 393 -6.51 12.39 -11.06
N ASP A 394 -7.43 11.62 -10.51
CA ASP A 394 -8.76 12.11 -10.21
C ASP A 394 -8.73 12.89 -8.89
N GLU A 395 -9.25 14.11 -8.91
CA GLU A 395 -9.31 15.01 -7.75
C GLU A 395 -10.75 15.15 -7.19
N GLY A 396 -11.71 14.36 -7.67
CA GLY A 396 -13.14 14.48 -7.31
C GLY A 396 -13.81 15.75 -7.84
N SER A 397 -13.05 16.54 -8.61
CA SER A 397 -13.47 17.80 -9.19
C SER A 397 -12.72 18.04 -10.50
N PHE A 398 -13.33 18.84 -11.37
CA PHE A 398 -12.79 19.13 -12.69
C PHE A 398 -12.89 20.63 -12.99
N LEU A 399 -11.80 21.16 -13.53
CA LEU A 399 -11.72 22.57 -13.93
C LEU A 399 -11.90 22.66 -15.45
N LEU A 400 -13.08 23.12 -15.87
CA LEU A 400 -13.37 23.37 -17.29
C LEU A 400 -12.98 24.82 -17.63
N MET A 401 -12.13 24.99 -18.64
CA MET A 401 -11.61 26.30 -19.07
C MET A 401 -11.94 26.61 -20.54
N PRO A 402 -13.19 26.96 -20.88
CA PRO A 402 -13.53 27.36 -22.22
C PRO A 402 -13.04 28.78 -22.50
N THR A 403 -12.84 29.09 -23.79
CA THR A 403 -12.43 30.42 -24.25
C THR A 403 -13.40 30.93 -25.30
N THR A 404 -13.64 32.24 -25.28
CA THR A 404 -14.39 32.96 -26.32
C THR A 404 -13.44 33.80 -27.18
N MET A 405 -14.00 34.37 -28.25
CA MET A 405 -13.30 35.36 -29.04
C MET A 405 -12.95 36.59 -28.18
N PRO A 406 -11.73 37.18 -28.30
CA PRO A 406 -11.30 38.30 -27.47
C PRO A 406 -12.18 39.56 -27.51
N HIS A 407 -13.04 39.69 -28.51
CA HIS A 407 -13.94 40.83 -28.73
C HIS A 407 -15.38 40.57 -28.27
N SER A 408 -15.64 39.47 -27.57
CA SER A 408 -16.94 39.16 -26.96
C SER A 408 -17.36 40.27 -25.99
N GLY A 409 -18.62 40.70 -26.08
CA GLY A 409 -19.21 41.65 -25.14
C GLY A 409 -19.41 41.04 -23.73
N ILE A 410 -19.66 41.90 -22.75
CA ILE A 410 -19.89 41.49 -21.36
C ILE A 410 -21.17 40.68 -21.24
N GLU A 411 -22.25 41.14 -21.87
CA GLU A 411 -23.56 40.49 -21.85
C GLU A 411 -23.47 39.07 -22.43
N GLU A 412 -22.79 38.92 -23.56
CA GLU A 412 -22.57 37.63 -24.21
C GLU A 412 -21.79 36.67 -23.30
N ASN A 413 -20.70 37.15 -22.68
CA ASN A 413 -19.90 36.32 -21.77
C ASN A 413 -20.71 35.88 -20.53
N LEU A 414 -21.57 36.76 -20.01
CA LEU A 414 -22.48 36.41 -18.91
C LEU A 414 -23.54 35.38 -19.33
N GLU A 415 -24.01 35.44 -20.58
CA GLU A 415 -24.94 34.45 -21.12
C GLU A 415 -24.25 33.09 -21.33
N VAL A 416 -23.05 33.10 -21.93
CA VAL A 416 -22.24 31.89 -22.17
C VAL A 416 -21.92 31.18 -20.86
N ILE A 417 -21.41 31.88 -19.84
CA ILE A 417 -21.06 31.22 -18.58
C ILE A 417 -22.28 30.62 -17.89
N ARG A 418 -23.43 31.31 -17.92
CA ARG A 418 -24.69 30.79 -17.37
C ARG A 418 -25.17 29.56 -18.13
N TYR A 419 -25.04 29.58 -19.46
CA TYR A 419 -25.40 28.43 -20.29
C TYR A 419 -24.51 27.22 -19.99
N VAL A 420 -23.19 27.41 -19.85
CA VAL A 420 -22.25 26.36 -19.47
C VAL A 420 -22.58 25.81 -18.08
N ASP A 421 -22.76 26.67 -17.08
CA ASP A 421 -23.09 26.24 -15.72
C ASP A 421 -24.39 25.43 -15.69
N GLN A 422 -25.45 25.88 -16.38
CA GLN A 422 -26.71 25.15 -16.46
C GLN A 422 -26.57 23.80 -17.18
N SER A 423 -25.82 23.77 -18.27
CA SER A 423 -25.61 22.56 -19.06
C SER A 423 -24.81 21.52 -18.28
N VAL A 424 -23.73 21.93 -17.61
CA VAL A 424 -22.90 21.03 -16.82
C VAL A 424 -23.63 20.56 -15.56
N THR A 425 -24.35 21.45 -14.87
CA THR A 425 -25.16 21.06 -13.69
C THR A 425 -26.30 20.11 -14.04
N SER A 426 -26.72 20.02 -15.30
CA SER A 426 -27.74 19.07 -15.74
C SER A 426 -27.24 17.62 -15.86
N ILE A 427 -25.92 17.42 -15.77
CA ILE A 427 -25.28 16.10 -15.81
C ILE A 427 -25.50 15.40 -14.45
N PRO A 428 -26.03 14.17 -14.40
CA PRO A 428 -26.39 13.49 -13.15
C PRO A 428 -25.22 13.29 -12.16
N GLU A 429 -24.00 13.14 -12.66
CA GLU A 429 -22.80 12.91 -11.87
C GLU A 429 -22.24 14.19 -11.22
N VAL A 430 -22.74 15.37 -11.61
CA VAL A 430 -22.27 16.67 -11.10
C VAL A 430 -23.09 17.09 -9.89
N ASP A 431 -22.43 17.37 -8.77
CA ASP A 431 -23.05 17.90 -7.56
C ASP A 431 -23.29 19.42 -7.68
N ILE A 432 -22.22 20.16 -7.98
CA ILE A 432 -22.27 21.61 -8.11
C ILE A 432 -21.27 22.09 -9.16
N THR A 433 -21.69 23.08 -9.94
CA THR A 433 -20.81 23.83 -10.85
C THR A 433 -20.82 25.30 -10.46
N VAL A 434 -19.63 25.90 -10.40
CA VAL A 434 -19.47 27.34 -10.20
C VAL A 434 -18.58 27.92 -11.28
N GLY A 435 -19.19 28.71 -12.17
CA GLY A 435 -18.50 29.48 -13.18
C GLY A 435 -17.90 30.77 -12.64
N LYS A 436 -16.63 31.02 -13.00
CA LYS A 436 -15.95 32.32 -12.89
C LYS A 436 -15.66 32.87 -14.29
N TRP A 437 -16.10 34.09 -14.56
CA TRP A 437 -15.73 34.84 -15.76
C TRP A 437 -14.64 35.87 -15.43
N GLY A 438 -13.56 35.88 -16.21
CA GLY A 438 -12.42 36.77 -15.98
C GLY A 438 -11.68 36.41 -14.70
N ARG A 439 -11.24 37.41 -13.94
CA ARG A 439 -10.37 37.22 -12.77
C ARG A 439 -11.00 37.63 -11.44
N VAL A 440 -10.58 36.98 -10.37
CA VAL A 440 -10.80 37.48 -9.01
C VAL A 440 -9.88 38.68 -8.70
N ASN A 441 -10.16 39.40 -7.62
CA ASN A 441 -9.33 40.53 -7.17
C ASN A 441 -8.03 40.03 -6.50
N SER A 442 -7.18 39.35 -7.26
CA SER A 442 -5.90 38.80 -6.83
C SER A 442 -4.88 38.89 -7.97
N ALA A 443 -3.62 39.18 -7.62
CA ALA A 443 -2.52 39.13 -8.59
C ALA A 443 -2.20 37.70 -9.07
N LEU A 444 -2.70 36.67 -8.37
CA LEU A 444 -2.52 35.26 -8.74
C LEU A 444 -3.45 34.80 -9.87
N ASP A 445 -4.44 35.62 -10.24
CA ASP A 445 -5.43 35.30 -11.26
C ASP A 445 -5.32 36.27 -12.45
N PRO A 446 -4.56 35.92 -13.49
CA PRO A 446 -4.39 36.74 -14.67
C PRO A 446 -5.46 36.49 -15.76
N ALA A 447 -6.55 35.78 -15.45
CA ALA A 447 -7.56 35.37 -16.42
C ALA A 447 -8.11 36.57 -17.23
N PRO A 448 -8.05 36.54 -18.57
CA PRO A 448 -8.62 37.58 -19.41
C PRO A 448 -10.16 37.46 -19.46
N ILE A 449 -10.83 38.52 -19.92
CA ILE A 449 -12.29 38.53 -20.12
C ILE A 449 -12.79 37.53 -21.18
N SER A 450 -11.89 36.94 -21.97
CA SER A 450 -12.23 35.92 -22.97
C SER A 450 -12.12 34.49 -22.43
N MET A 451 -11.83 34.32 -21.14
CA MET A 451 -11.65 33.02 -20.50
C MET A 451 -12.65 32.85 -19.37
N PHE A 452 -13.16 31.64 -19.26
CA PHE A 452 -13.99 31.19 -18.14
C PHE A 452 -13.27 30.08 -17.41
N GLU A 453 -13.56 29.95 -16.14
CA GLU A 453 -13.12 28.85 -15.30
C GLU A 453 -14.34 28.33 -14.54
N ASN A 454 -14.82 27.16 -14.92
CA ASN A 454 -15.94 26.49 -14.26
C ASN A 454 -15.37 25.36 -13.42
N ILE A 455 -15.50 25.50 -12.09
CA ILE A 455 -15.16 24.44 -11.16
C ILE A 455 -16.38 23.54 -11.03
N ILE A 456 -16.19 22.26 -11.33
CA ILE A 456 -17.23 21.24 -11.37
C ILE A 456 -16.88 20.21 -10.31
N ASN A 457 -17.71 20.04 -9.29
CA ASN A 457 -17.53 18.96 -8.32
C ASN A 457 -18.44 17.80 -8.68
N TYR A 458 -17.90 16.60 -8.57
CA TYR A 458 -18.64 15.37 -8.80
C TYR A 458 -19.31 14.88 -7.53
N LEU A 459 -20.36 14.08 -7.70
CA LEU A 459 -20.84 13.23 -6.63
C LEU A 459 -19.77 12.14 -6.36
N PRO A 460 -19.54 11.77 -5.08
CA PRO A 460 -18.62 10.68 -4.76
C PRO A 460 -19.03 9.37 -5.44
N GLU A 461 -18.06 8.67 -6.03
CA GLU A 461 -18.28 7.35 -6.64
C GLU A 461 -18.67 6.30 -5.59
N TYR A 462 -18.10 6.40 -4.38
CA TYR A 462 -18.33 5.50 -3.26
C TYR A 462 -18.91 6.23 -2.05
N LYS A 463 -19.51 5.48 -1.13
CA LYS A 463 -20.00 6.03 0.14
C LYS A 463 -18.81 6.41 1.03
N VAL A 464 -18.68 7.70 1.29
CA VAL A 464 -17.63 8.33 2.09
C VAL A 464 -18.01 8.28 3.58
N ASP A 465 -17.05 8.10 4.47
CA ASP A 465 -17.21 8.25 5.92
C ASP A 465 -16.78 9.66 6.41
N GLU A 466 -16.77 9.92 7.72
CA GLU A 466 -16.42 11.26 8.25
C GLU A 466 -14.95 11.66 7.98
N ASN A 467 -14.10 10.69 7.62
CA ASN A 467 -12.68 10.82 7.34
C ASN A 467 -12.34 10.70 5.85
N GLY A 468 -13.33 10.71 4.95
CA GLY A 468 -13.11 10.42 3.53
C GLY A 468 -13.38 8.95 3.24
#